data_AF-A0A0C9ZV35-F1
#
_entry.id   AF-A0A0C9ZV35-F1
#
_cell.length_a   1.000
_cell.length_b   1.000
_cell.length_c   1.000
_cell.angle_alpha   90.00
_cell.angle_beta   90.00
_cell.angle_gamma   90.00
#
_symmetry.space_group_name_H-M   'P 1'
#
loop_
_entity.id
_entity.type
_entity.pdbx_description
1 polymer ?
#
loop_
_entity_poly.entity_id
_entity_poly.type
_entity_poly.pdbx_seq_one_letter_code
_entity_poly.pdbx_strand_id
1 'polypeptide(L)'
;MAPRTWLTQEELAFIATFEDDYLECQKRGNYTTFWQPFFEQWEERWPARASLFPGIPMDQVLTAAQLEEKEIFKAALQKRLMVKFRNDYGNSKPGRKAAAAGNSAVHKLLSNIVKGPTAGRKRPLKESEVYAKKYYTTRVQASKTNLRVVRKHVDRCWANESVEVKEEISQLTREMRESAREAAKGRKSSEVTNDLQNYTQTYRNSLNFFGELHDATGWMFSVLLGGPDPSKGGAIDVSSLHVGSTKLGNRFNHAFSKFNDNVMLPYYEFVSHVFRTYPTIFFSSISLIIYS
;
A
#
# COMPACT_ATOMS: atom_id res chain seq x y z
N MET A 1 15.60 12.88 -18.19
CA MET A 1 15.55 14.34 -17.97
C MET A 1 14.66 14.62 -16.78
N ALA A 2 15.11 15.40 -15.80
CA ALA A 2 14.23 15.84 -14.71
C ALA A 2 13.10 16.70 -15.28
N PRO A 3 11.86 16.59 -14.77
CA PRO A 3 10.76 17.44 -15.21
C PRO A 3 11.17 18.92 -15.12
N ARG A 4 10.89 19.71 -16.15
CA ARG A 4 11.20 21.14 -16.16
C ARG A 4 10.44 21.80 -15.01
N THR A 5 11.16 22.39 -14.06
CA THR A 5 10.53 23.13 -12.95
C THR A 5 9.94 24.42 -13.49
N TRP A 6 8.78 24.82 -12.99
CA TRP A 6 8.15 26.10 -13.36
C TRP A 6 8.71 27.28 -12.56
N LEU A 7 9.57 27.01 -11.57
CA LEU A 7 10.28 27.98 -10.76
C LEU A 7 11.74 28.07 -11.21
N THR A 8 12.27 29.27 -11.09
CA THR A 8 13.69 29.62 -11.24
C THR A 8 14.53 29.03 -10.11
N GLN A 9 15.85 29.01 -10.29
CA GLN A 9 16.77 28.48 -9.27
C GLN A 9 16.79 29.33 -7.99
N GLU A 10 16.63 30.65 -8.11
CA GLU A 10 16.57 31.58 -6.98
C GLU A 10 15.30 31.39 -6.14
N GLU A 11 14.15 31.26 -6.80
CA GLU A 11 12.88 30.94 -6.14
C GLU A 11 12.95 29.60 -5.40
N LEU A 12 13.59 28.59 -5.99
CA LEU A 12 13.81 27.29 -5.36
C LEU A 12 14.73 27.39 -4.13
N ALA A 13 15.80 28.18 -4.22
CA ALA A 13 16.71 28.41 -3.10
C ALA A 13 15.99 29.13 -1.94
N PHE A 14 15.12 30.09 -2.24
CA PHE A 14 14.29 30.76 -1.23
C PHE A 14 13.29 29.81 -0.58
N ILE A 15 12.60 28.96 -1.34
CA ILE A 15 11.69 27.96 -0.75
C ILE A 15 12.43 27.05 0.24
N ALA A 16 13.68 26.69 -0.08
CA ALA A 16 14.50 25.83 0.78
C ALA A 16 14.84 26.49 2.14
N THR A 17 14.88 27.82 2.25
CA THR A 17 15.15 28.49 3.53
C THR A 17 13.99 28.36 4.54
N PHE A 18 12.80 27.98 4.07
CA PHE A 18 11.60 27.80 4.90
C PHE A 18 11.30 26.32 5.20
N GLU A 19 12.22 25.41 4.88
CA GLU A 19 12.01 23.97 5.08
C GLU A 19 11.74 23.62 6.55
N ASP A 20 12.59 24.10 7.46
CA ASP A 20 12.50 23.78 8.89
C ASP A 20 11.20 24.31 9.52
N ASP A 21 10.83 25.56 9.23
CA ASP A 21 9.60 26.19 9.70
C ASP A 21 8.35 25.44 9.21
N TYR A 22 8.35 25.00 7.95
CA TYR A 22 7.27 24.21 7.38
C TYR A 22 7.13 22.85 8.08
N LEU A 23 8.25 22.16 8.31
CA LEU A 23 8.28 20.87 9.00
C LEU A 23 7.84 20.99 10.47
N GLU A 24 8.19 22.08 11.15
CA GLU A 24 7.69 22.34 12.50
C GLU A 24 6.17 22.54 12.52
N CYS A 25 5.64 23.33 11.59
CA CYS A 25 4.19 23.53 11.43
C CYS A 25 3.47 22.22 11.08
N GLN A 26 4.09 21.38 10.25
CA GLN A 26 3.58 20.05 9.93
C GLN A 26 3.46 19.16 11.17
N LYS A 27 4.48 19.15 12.05
CA LYS A 27 4.44 18.39 13.32
C LYS A 27 3.31 18.87 14.24
N ARG A 28 3.07 20.18 14.29
CA ARG A 28 2.02 20.81 15.11
C ARG A 28 0.63 20.72 14.48
N GLY A 29 0.52 20.45 13.18
CA GLY A 29 -0.74 20.44 12.43
C GLY A 29 -1.37 21.82 12.22
N ASN A 30 -0.62 22.90 12.45
CA ASN A 30 -1.10 24.28 12.30
C ASN A 30 -0.19 25.03 11.32
N TYR A 31 -0.74 25.45 10.18
CA TYR A 31 0.00 26.13 9.12
C TYR A 31 -0.31 27.63 9.01
N THR A 32 -1.24 28.15 9.82
CA THR A 32 -1.68 29.54 9.73
C THR A 32 -0.52 30.51 10.00
N THR A 33 0.34 30.16 10.95
CA THR A 33 1.53 30.94 11.32
C THR A 33 2.66 30.88 10.29
N PHE A 34 2.61 29.94 9.35
CA PHE A 34 3.64 29.75 8.33
C PHE A 34 3.30 30.47 7.03
N TRP A 35 2.09 30.24 6.51
CA TRP A 35 1.75 30.67 5.16
C TRP A 35 1.71 32.18 4.98
N GLN A 36 1.19 32.90 5.98
CA GLN A 36 1.08 34.35 5.89
C GLN A 36 2.46 35.02 5.79
N PRO A 37 3.41 34.80 6.74
CA PRO A 37 4.76 35.38 6.63
C PRO A 37 5.51 34.92 5.37
N PHE A 38 5.36 33.65 4.97
CA PHE A 38 5.98 33.13 3.75
C PHE A 38 5.49 33.89 2.50
N PHE A 39 4.18 34.10 2.35
CA PHE A 39 3.64 34.79 1.19
C PHE A 39 3.93 36.28 1.17
N GLU A 40 4.04 36.92 2.35
CA GLU A 40 4.48 38.31 2.46
C GLU A 40 5.92 38.47 1.94
N GLN A 41 6.85 37.64 2.42
CA GLN A 41 8.24 37.66 1.96
C GLN A 41 8.40 37.23 0.49
N TRP A 42 7.55 36.31 0.02
CA TRP A 42 7.52 35.93 -1.40
C TRP A 42 7.11 37.11 -2.29
N GLU A 43 6.03 37.82 -1.95
CA GLU A 43 5.54 38.96 -2.74
C GLU A 43 6.52 40.14 -2.72
N GLU A 44 7.28 40.32 -1.64
CA GLU A 44 8.33 41.35 -1.56
C GLU A 44 9.45 41.10 -2.58
N ARG A 45 9.87 39.83 -2.74
CA ARG A 45 10.95 39.45 -3.67
C ARG A 45 10.46 39.28 -5.12
N TRP A 46 9.28 38.70 -5.29
CA TRP A 46 8.68 38.43 -6.59
C TRP A 46 7.26 38.99 -6.64
N PRO A 47 7.11 40.33 -6.69
CA PRO A 47 5.79 40.96 -6.74
C PRO A 47 5.02 40.47 -7.95
N ALA A 48 3.78 40.01 -7.75
CA ALA A 48 2.94 39.48 -8.82
C ALA A 48 2.80 40.45 -10.01
N ARG A 49 2.89 41.76 -9.72
CA ARG A 49 2.87 42.85 -10.69
C ARG A 49 4.01 42.74 -11.71
N ALA A 50 5.24 42.41 -11.29
CA ALA A 50 6.39 42.32 -12.20
C ALA A 50 6.20 41.19 -13.22
N SER A 51 5.58 40.08 -12.80
CA SER A 51 5.34 38.92 -13.65
C SER A 51 4.16 39.11 -14.61
N LEU A 52 3.07 39.74 -14.17
CA LEU A 52 1.88 39.97 -14.99
C LEU A 52 2.01 41.17 -15.93
N PHE A 53 2.65 42.25 -15.47
CA PHE A 53 2.63 43.55 -16.14
C PHE A 53 4.05 44.11 -16.34
N PRO A 54 4.93 43.42 -17.09
CA PRO A 54 6.34 43.81 -17.22
C PRO A 54 6.55 45.20 -17.86
N GLY A 55 5.55 45.73 -18.57
CA GLY A 55 5.61 47.06 -19.21
C GLY A 55 5.05 48.21 -18.39
N ILE A 56 4.52 47.97 -17.19
CA ILE A 56 3.88 49.00 -16.37
C ILE A 56 4.81 49.37 -15.19
N PRO A 57 5.31 50.62 -15.11
CA PRO A 57 6.13 51.09 -14.00
C PRO A 57 5.49 50.82 -12.62
N MET A 58 6.27 50.47 -11.59
CA MET A 58 5.75 50.06 -10.28
C MET A 58 4.98 51.15 -9.52
N ASP A 59 5.24 52.41 -9.84
CA ASP A 59 4.63 53.62 -9.27
C ASP A 59 3.27 53.96 -9.89
N GLN A 60 2.96 53.44 -11.08
CA GLN A 60 1.68 53.70 -11.73
C GLN A 60 0.53 52.99 -10.99
N VAL A 61 -0.61 53.66 -10.83
CA VAL A 61 -1.82 53.06 -10.26
C VAL A 61 -2.41 52.05 -11.25
N LEU A 62 -2.63 50.81 -10.79
CA LEU A 62 -3.27 49.76 -11.60
C LEU A 62 -4.76 50.08 -11.79
N THR A 63 -5.30 49.74 -12.96
CA THR A 63 -6.74 49.81 -13.19
C THR A 63 -7.47 48.75 -12.35
N ALA A 64 -8.77 48.94 -12.11
CA ALA A 64 -9.56 47.96 -11.34
C ALA A 64 -9.50 46.54 -11.93
N ALA A 65 -9.54 46.43 -13.26
CA ALA A 65 -9.42 45.15 -13.97
C ALA A 65 -8.04 44.48 -13.76
N GLN A 66 -6.96 45.26 -13.79
CA GLN A 66 -5.60 44.75 -13.52
C GLN A 66 -5.43 44.30 -12.07
N LEU A 67 -6.09 44.98 -11.13
CA LEU A 67 -6.05 44.66 -9.72
C LEU A 67 -6.77 43.33 -9.44
N GLU A 68 -7.91 43.09 -10.07
CA GLU A 68 -8.62 41.81 -10.02
C GLU A 68 -7.80 40.67 -10.63
N GLU A 69 -7.19 40.88 -11.81
CA GLU A 69 -6.30 39.92 -12.45
C GLU A 69 -5.09 39.57 -11.57
N LYS A 70 -4.51 40.57 -10.91
CA LYS A 70 -3.43 40.38 -9.95
C LYS A 70 -3.85 39.46 -8.79
N GLU A 71 -5.03 39.67 -8.21
CA GLU A 71 -5.51 38.86 -7.09
C GLU A 71 -5.81 37.40 -7.52
N ILE A 72 -6.38 37.19 -8.71
CA ILE A 72 -6.60 35.85 -9.27
C ILE A 72 -5.27 35.12 -9.47
N PHE A 73 -4.28 35.80 -10.05
CA PHE A 73 -2.95 35.23 -10.26
C PHE A 73 -2.27 34.90 -8.93
N LYS A 74 -2.32 35.82 -7.96
CA LYS A 74 -1.76 35.62 -6.62
C LYS A 74 -2.37 34.39 -5.95
N ALA A 75 -3.69 34.27 -5.95
CA ALA A 75 -4.37 33.09 -5.39
C ALA A 75 -3.98 31.78 -6.10
N ALA A 76 -3.82 31.80 -7.42
CA ALA A 76 -3.36 30.64 -8.19
C ALA A 76 -1.90 30.27 -7.87
N LEU A 77 -1.02 31.26 -7.76
CA LEU A 77 0.39 31.08 -7.39
C LEU A 77 0.54 30.52 -5.98
N GLN A 78 -0.17 31.10 -5.00
CA GLN A 78 -0.20 30.62 -3.62
C GLN A 78 -0.61 29.14 -3.56
N LYS A 79 -1.68 28.74 -4.26
CA LYS A 79 -2.09 27.33 -4.34
C LYS A 79 -0.99 26.44 -4.91
N ARG A 80 -0.29 26.88 -5.97
CA ARG A 80 0.82 26.11 -6.57
C ARG A 80 2.00 25.98 -5.63
N LEU A 81 2.35 27.04 -4.88
CA LEU A 81 3.41 27.01 -3.88
C LEU A 81 3.05 26.08 -2.72
N MET A 82 1.82 26.14 -2.19
CA MET A 82 1.37 25.20 -1.15
C MET A 82 1.48 23.73 -1.59
N VAL A 83 1.04 23.44 -2.83
CA VAL A 83 1.16 22.09 -3.41
C VAL A 83 2.63 21.69 -3.55
N LYS A 84 3.51 22.63 -3.91
CA LYS A 84 4.95 22.39 -4.00
C LYS A 84 5.54 22.02 -2.62
N PHE A 85 5.33 22.83 -1.58
CA PHE A 85 5.80 22.49 -0.22
C PHE A 85 5.27 21.14 0.25
N ARG A 86 3.99 20.85 0.01
CA ARG A 86 3.41 19.54 0.35
C ARG A 86 4.09 18.39 -0.39
N ASN A 87 4.42 18.60 -1.66
CA ASN A 87 5.07 17.58 -2.49
C ASN A 87 6.56 17.42 -2.18
N ASP A 88 7.24 18.49 -1.79
CA ASP A 88 8.68 18.47 -1.51
C ASP A 88 8.94 18.00 -0.07
N TYR A 89 8.20 18.55 0.90
CA TYR A 89 8.44 18.37 2.34
C TYR A 89 7.31 17.60 3.04
N GLY A 90 6.04 17.88 2.71
CA GLY A 90 4.87 17.31 3.41
C GLY A 90 4.72 15.79 3.30
N ASN A 91 5.46 15.17 2.38
CA ASN A 91 5.64 13.74 2.21
C ASN A 91 7.09 13.51 1.80
N SER A 92 8.04 13.88 2.67
CA SER A 92 9.47 13.80 2.36
C SER A 92 9.79 12.49 1.62
N LYS A 93 10.64 12.53 0.59
CA LYS A 93 11.05 11.30 -0.14
C LYS A 93 11.45 10.16 0.81
N PRO A 94 12.12 10.42 1.97
CA PRO A 94 12.32 9.42 3.02
C PRO A 94 11.02 8.90 3.63
N GLY A 95 10.07 9.76 4.02
CA GLY A 95 8.77 9.36 4.55
C GLY A 95 7.93 8.57 3.54
N ARG A 96 7.94 8.94 2.25
CA ARG A 96 7.33 8.16 1.17
C ARG A 96 8.06 6.86 0.90
N LYS A 97 9.39 6.82 0.95
CA LYS A 97 10.17 5.58 0.80
C LYS A 97 9.94 4.65 1.98
N ALA A 98 9.93 5.15 3.20
CA ALA A 98 9.65 4.39 4.42
C ALA A 98 8.20 3.91 4.46
N ALA A 99 7.23 4.77 4.14
CA ALA A 99 5.83 4.38 4.03
C ALA A 99 5.58 3.45 2.84
N ALA A 100 6.28 3.58 1.71
CA ALA A 100 6.15 2.65 0.58
C ALA A 100 6.86 1.31 0.86
N ALA A 101 8.01 1.31 1.53
CA ALA A 101 8.71 0.09 1.93
C ALA A 101 7.90 -0.66 2.99
N GLY A 102 7.55 0.03 4.08
CA GLY A 102 6.73 -0.49 5.18
C GLY A 102 5.33 -0.87 4.70
N ASN A 103 4.58 0.02 4.04
CA ASN A 103 3.25 -0.36 3.58
C ASN A 103 3.31 -1.40 2.45
N SER A 104 4.29 -1.45 1.54
CA SER A 104 4.21 -2.48 0.50
C SER A 104 4.47 -3.88 1.03
N ALA A 105 5.45 -4.07 1.92
CA ALA A 105 5.72 -5.39 2.48
C ALA A 105 4.59 -5.81 3.41
N VAL A 106 4.27 -4.95 4.39
CA VAL A 106 3.25 -5.23 5.41
C VAL A 106 1.85 -5.31 4.80
N HIS A 107 1.47 -4.41 3.89
CA HIS A 107 0.18 -4.49 3.21
C HIS A 107 0.13 -5.66 2.22
N LYS A 108 1.24 -6.08 1.58
CA LYS A 108 1.23 -7.32 0.77
C LYS A 108 1.00 -8.53 1.68
N LEU A 109 1.73 -8.61 2.79
CA LEU A 109 1.67 -9.69 3.76
C LEU A 109 0.28 -9.76 4.42
N LEU A 110 -0.23 -8.63 4.91
CA LEU A 110 -1.60 -8.50 5.42
C LEU A 110 -2.65 -8.72 4.33
N SER A 111 -2.44 -8.27 3.09
CA SER A 111 -3.41 -8.54 2.02
C SER A 111 -3.47 -10.01 1.65
N ASN A 112 -2.37 -10.75 1.77
CA ASN A 112 -2.34 -12.20 1.55
C ASN A 112 -2.99 -12.96 2.71
N ILE A 113 -2.82 -12.48 3.95
CA ILE A 113 -3.43 -13.08 5.15
C ILE A 113 -4.93 -12.75 5.24
N VAL A 114 -5.29 -11.47 5.21
CA VAL A 114 -6.66 -10.99 5.48
C VAL A 114 -7.63 -11.28 4.34
N LYS A 115 -7.18 -11.20 3.09
CA LYS A 115 -8.09 -11.41 1.94
C LYS A 115 -8.19 -12.88 1.51
N GLY A 116 -7.51 -13.79 2.21
CA GLY A 116 -7.45 -15.22 1.91
C GLY A 116 -6.91 -15.54 0.50
N PRO A 117 -6.78 -16.83 0.15
CA PRO A 117 -6.40 -17.26 -1.21
C PRO A 117 -7.38 -16.79 -2.31
N THR A 118 -8.54 -16.24 -1.93
CA THR A 118 -9.56 -15.67 -2.81
C THR A 118 -9.27 -14.23 -3.25
N ALA A 119 -8.37 -13.50 -2.59
CA ALA A 119 -7.96 -12.13 -2.96
C ALA A 119 -7.42 -11.98 -4.38
N GLY A 120 -6.95 -13.09 -4.95
CA GLY A 120 -6.42 -13.19 -6.31
C GLY A 120 -7.41 -13.77 -7.32
N ARG A 121 -8.69 -13.99 -6.99
CA ARG A 121 -9.71 -14.33 -7.99
C ARG A 121 -9.92 -13.10 -8.87
N LYS A 122 -9.04 -12.95 -9.86
CA LYS A 122 -9.23 -12.03 -10.97
C LYS A 122 -10.60 -12.37 -11.55
N ARG A 123 -11.52 -11.42 -11.48
CA ARG A 123 -12.81 -11.56 -12.18
C ARG A 123 -12.55 -12.05 -13.60
N PRO A 124 -13.41 -12.90 -14.18
CA PRO A 124 -13.32 -13.22 -15.59
C PRO A 124 -13.21 -11.92 -16.39
N LEU A 125 -12.29 -11.89 -17.35
CA LEU A 125 -12.17 -10.75 -18.25
C LEU A 125 -13.49 -10.59 -19.02
N LYS A 126 -13.87 -9.34 -19.26
CA LYS A 126 -14.97 -9.02 -20.18
C LYS A 126 -14.48 -9.24 -21.62
N GLU A 127 -15.40 -9.50 -22.55
CA GLU A 127 -15.07 -9.70 -23.96
C GLU A 127 -14.27 -8.52 -24.54
N SER A 128 -14.62 -7.27 -24.22
CA SER A 128 -13.85 -6.10 -24.67
C SER A 128 -12.41 -6.07 -24.11
N GLU A 129 -12.16 -6.64 -22.92
CA GLU A 129 -10.81 -6.76 -22.35
C GLU A 129 -10.01 -7.89 -23.00
N VAL A 130 -10.67 -9.00 -23.35
CA VAL A 130 -10.06 -10.11 -24.11
C VAL A 130 -9.71 -9.64 -25.53
N TYR A 131 -10.63 -8.91 -26.18
CA TYR A 131 -10.41 -8.25 -27.46
C TYR A 131 -9.21 -7.30 -27.41
N ALA A 132 -9.18 -6.38 -26.42
CA ALA A 132 -8.07 -5.45 -26.26
C ALA A 132 -6.73 -6.17 -26.05
N LYS A 133 -6.72 -7.29 -25.33
CA LYS A 133 -5.51 -8.08 -25.11
C LYS A 133 -5.00 -8.74 -26.40
N LYS A 134 -5.91 -9.24 -27.25
CA LYS A 134 -5.56 -9.96 -28.49
C LYS A 134 -5.20 -9.01 -29.64
N TYR A 135 -5.93 -7.91 -29.79
CA TYR A 135 -5.78 -6.96 -30.90
C TYR A 135 -5.22 -5.60 -30.48
N TYR A 136 -4.46 -5.55 -29.38
CA TYR A 136 -3.95 -4.28 -28.85
C TYR A 136 -3.15 -3.50 -29.90
N THR A 137 -2.18 -4.18 -30.52
CA THR A 137 -1.22 -3.60 -31.45
C THR A 137 -1.83 -3.27 -32.80
N THR A 138 -2.78 -4.08 -33.27
CA THR A 138 -3.31 -3.98 -34.64
C THR A 138 -4.54 -3.10 -34.75
N ARG A 139 -5.38 -3.02 -33.69
CA ARG A 139 -6.72 -2.37 -33.78
C ARG A 139 -6.96 -1.32 -32.70
N VAL A 140 -6.37 -1.49 -31.52
CA VAL A 140 -6.68 -0.67 -30.34
C VAL A 140 -5.64 0.40 -30.07
N GLN A 141 -4.45 0.33 -30.67
CA GLN A 141 -3.26 1.10 -30.28
C GLN A 141 -3.55 2.61 -30.22
N ALA A 142 -4.02 3.05 -29.06
CA ALA A 142 -4.25 4.43 -28.76
C ALA A 142 -2.90 5.09 -28.50
N SER A 143 -2.77 6.36 -28.89
CA SER A 143 -1.67 7.18 -28.39
C SER A 143 -1.62 7.07 -26.86
N LYS A 144 -0.41 7.13 -26.26
CA LYS A 144 -0.13 6.95 -24.82
C LYS A 144 -0.91 7.95 -23.95
N THR A 145 -2.20 7.75 -23.82
CA THR A 145 -3.17 8.64 -23.19
C THR A 145 -3.71 8.00 -21.92
N ASN A 146 -4.48 8.79 -21.17
CA ASN A 146 -5.14 8.37 -19.94
C ASN A 146 -5.91 7.04 -20.11
N LEU A 147 -5.75 6.09 -19.18
CA LEU A 147 -6.41 4.77 -19.17
C LEU A 147 -7.94 4.83 -19.38
N ARG A 148 -8.61 5.90 -18.94
CA ARG A 148 -10.05 6.10 -19.20
C ARG A 148 -10.35 6.29 -20.69
N VAL A 149 -9.49 7.01 -21.40
CA VAL A 149 -9.59 7.23 -22.85
C VAL A 149 -9.35 5.93 -23.59
N VAL A 150 -8.32 5.16 -23.19
CA VAL A 150 -8.04 3.83 -23.76
C VAL A 150 -9.23 2.89 -23.61
N ARG A 151 -9.86 2.82 -22.42
CA ARG A 151 -11.05 1.98 -22.22
C ARG A 151 -12.22 2.38 -23.12
N LYS A 152 -12.54 3.67 -23.20
CA LYS A 152 -13.59 4.16 -24.11
C LYS A 152 -13.28 3.86 -25.57
N HIS A 153 -12.01 3.92 -25.95
CA HIS A 153 -11.57 3.59 -27.30
C HIS A 153 -11.71 2.09 -27.59
N VAL A 154 -11.27 1.23 -26.67
CA VAL A 154 -11.48 -0.23 -26.73
C VAL A 154 -12.96 -0.56 -26.91
N ASP A 155 -13.84 0.02 -26.08
CA ASP A 155 -15.27 -0.28 -26.15
C ASP A 155 -15.87 0.15 -27.50
N ARG A 156 -15.39 1.25 -28.09
CA ARG A 156 -15.80 1.69 -29.43
C ARG A 156 -15.30 0.76 -30.53
N CYS A 157 -14.02 0.37 -30.49
CA CYS A 157 -13.46 -0.58 -31.46
C CYS A 157 -14.21 -1.91 -31.39
N TRP A 158 -14.49 -2.41 -30.18
CA TRP A 158 -15.27 -3.62 -29.96
C TRP A 158 -16.71 -3.51 -30.49
N ALA A 159 -17.40 -2.40 -30.25
CA ALA A 159 -18.77 -2.20 -30.74
C ALA A 159 -18.87 -2.26 -32.27
N ASN A 160 -17.88 -1.69 -32.97
CA ASN A 160 -17.83 -1.62 -34.44
C ASN A 160 -17.16 -2.83 -35.10
N GLU A 161 -16.77 -3.82 -34.33
CA GLU A 161 -16.05 -4.98 -34.82
C GLU A 161 -16.95 -5.96 -35.60
N SER A 162 -16.37 -6.71 -36.53
CA SER A 162 -17.11 -7.70 -37.32
C SER A 162 -17.72 -8.81 -36.44
N VAL A 163 -18.81 -9.41 -36.91
CA VAL A 163 -19.50 -10.51 -36.21
C VAL A 163 -18.57 -11.71 -36.01
N GLU A 164 -17.73 -12.01 -37.00
CA GLU A 164 -16.74 -13.09 -36.97
C GLU A 164 -15.75 -12.93 -35.81
N VAL A 165 -15.19 -11.73 -35.65
CA VAL A 165 -14.23 -11.43 -34.58
C VAL A 165 -14.93 -11.39 -33.22
N LYS A 166 -16.19 -10.95 -33.18
CA LYS A 166 -16.99 -10.99 -31.95
C LYS A 166 -17.24 -12.43 -31.48
N GLU A 167 -17.58 -13.33 -32.40
CA GLU A 167 -17.75 -14.76 -32.11
C GLU A 167 -16.44 -15.40 -31.65
N GLU A 168 -15.32 -15.09 -32.32
CA GLU A 168 -13.99 -15.57 -31.94
C GLU A 168 -13.60 -15.15 -30.51
N ILE A 169 -13.86 -13.90 -30.13
CA ILE A 169 -13.58 -13.40 -28.78
C ILE A 169 -14.56 -13.98 -27.74
N SER A 170 -15.82 -14.20 -28.11
CA SER A 170 -16.81 -14.88 -27.26
C SER A 170 -16.35 -16.31 -26.95
N GLN A 171 -15.91 -17.07 -27.96
CA GLN A 171 -15.35 -18.41 -27.80
C GLN A 171 -14.12 -18.39 -26.90
N LEU A 172 -13.15 -17.50 -27.15
CA LEU A 172 -11.95 -17.39 -26.33
C LEU A 172 -12.28 -17.04 -24.87
N THR A 173 -13.28 -16.18 -24.66
CA THR A 173 -13.75 -15.82 -23.31
C THR A 173 -14.39 -17.01 -22.60
N ARG A 174 -15.14 -17.86 -23.32
CA ARG A 174 -15.72 -19.11 -22.79
C ARG A 174 -14.63 -20.10 -22.40
N GLU A 175 -13.65 -20.33 -23.27
CA GLU A 175 -12.51 -21.21 -23.00
C GLU A 175 -11.69 -20.74 -21.79
N MET A 176 -11.42 -19.44 -21.67
CA MET A 176 -10.76 -18.87 -20.50
C MET A 176 -11.56 -19.08 -19.20
N ARG A 177 -12.89 -18.99 -19.25
CA ARG A 177 -13.77 -19.23 -18.10
C ARG A 177 -13.80 -20.70 -17.71
N GLU A 178 -13.86 -21.60 -18.68
CA GLU A 178 -13.85 -23.05 -18.45
C GLU A 178 -12.51 -23.50 -17.88
N SER A 179 -11.39 -23.07 -18.48
CA SER A 179 -10.05 -23.32 -17.93
C SER A 179 -9.90 -22.83 -16.49
N ALA A 180 -10.41 -21.63 -16.19
CA ALA A 180 -10.40 -21.10 -14.82
C ALA A 180 -11.29 -21.90 -13.86
N ARG A 181 -12.42 -22.45 -14.33
CA ARG A 181 -13.29 -23.35 -13.55
C ARG A 181 -12.62 -24.69 -13.27
N GLU A 182 -11.98 -25.30 -14.26
CA GLU A 182 -11.25 -26.56 -14.09
C GLU A 182 -10.04 -26.38 -13.16
N ALA A 183 -9.28 -25.30 -13.32
CA ALA A 183 -8.20 -24.94 -12.38
C ALA A 183 -8.71 -24.70 -10.95
N ALA A 184 -9.95 -24.22 -10.79
CA ALA A 184 -10.58 -24.06 -9.48
C ALA A 184 -11.09 -25.39 -8.90
N LYS A 185 -11.55 -26.34 -9.74
CA LYS A 185 -11.95 -27.68 -9.31
C LYS A 185 -10.76 -28.50 -8.81
N GLY A 186 -9.62 -28.44 -9.50
CA GLY A 186 -8.38 -29.11 -9.08
C GLY A 186 -7.82 -28.63 -7.73
N ARG A 187 -8.30 -27.49 -7.20
CA ARG A 187 -7.92 -26.99 -5.88
C ARG A 187 -8.80 -27.51 -4.73
N LYS A 188 -9.94 -28.16 -5.00
CA LYS A 188 -10.91 -28.54 -3.96
C LYS A 188 -10.58 -29.84 -3.21
N SER A 189 -9.60 -30.65 -3.62
CA SER A 189 -9.33 -31.95 -2.96
C SER A 189 -8.07 -32.00 -2.08
N SER A 190 -7.43 -30.86 -1.80
CA SER A 190 -6.28 -30.80 -0.87
C SER A 190 -6.55 -29.92 0.35
N GLU A 191 -7.82 -29.64 0.67
CA GLU A 191 -8.22 -28.64 1.68
C GLU A 191 -7.57 -28.90 3.06
N VAL A 192 -7.39 -30.17 3.46
CA VAL A 192 -6.70 -30.52 4.73
C VAL A 192 -5.17 -30.40 4.64
N THR A 193 -4.56 -30.62 3.47
CA THR A 193 -3.11 -30.43 3.28
C THR A 193 -2.73 -28.95 3.14
N ASN A 194 -3.66 -28.14 2.63
CA ASN A 194 -3.46 -26.71 2.41
C ASN A 194 -3.46 -25.93 3.73
N ASP A 195 -4.22 -26.34 4.74
CA ASP A 195 -4.25 -25.67 6.04
C ASP A 195 -2.93 -25.78 6.80
N LEU A 196 -2.29 -26.96 6.77
CA LEU A 196 -0.96 -27.14 7.37
C LEU A 196 0.13 -26.37 6.63
N GLN A 197 0.05 -26.33 5.29
CA GLN A 197 0.94 -25.51 4.47
C GLN A 197 0.72 -24.02 4.71
N ASN A 198 -0.53 -23.58 4.86
CA ASN A 198 -0.89 -22.19 5.17
C ASN A 198 -0.42 -21.79 6.57
N TYR A 199 -0.53 -22.67 7.57
CA TYR A 199 -0.03 -22.43 8.92
C TYR A 199 1.50 -22.23 8.90
N THR A 200 2.22 -23.18 8.29
CA THR A 200 3.68 -23.11 8.15
C THR A 200 4.12 -21.88 7.36
N GLN A 201 3.42 -21.56 6.28
CA GLN A 201 3.73 -20.39 5.44
C GLN A 201 3.43 -19.08 6.17
N THR A 202 2.34 -19.01 6.93
CA THR A 202 1.99 -17.82 7.73
C THR A 202 3.03 -17.59 8.82
N TYR A 203 3.49 -18.66 9.48
CA TYR A 203 4.58 -18.60 10.46
C TYR A 203 5.91 -18.14 9.84
N ARG A 204 6.24 -18.62 8.64
CA ARG A 204 7.42 -18.12 7.89
C ARG A 204 7.27 -16.66 7.46
N ASN A 205 6.07 -16.25 7.08
CA ASN A 205 5.82 -14.87 6.66
C ASN A 205 5.90 -13.91 7.86
N SER A 206 5.43 -14.31 9.05
CA SER A 206 5.57 -13.49 10.26
C SER A 206 7.03 -13.32 10.69
N LEU A 207 7.85 -14.37 10.56
CA LEU A 207 9.31 -14.28 10.73
C LEU A 207 9.93 -13.18 9.88
N ASN A 208 9.62 -13.16 8.58
CA ASN A 208 10.16 -12.17 7.66
C ASN A 208 9.67 -10.75 8.02
N PHE A 209 8.39 -10.60 8.39
CA PHE A 209 7.82 -9.33 8.79
C PHE A 209 8.53 -8.71 10.01
N PHE A 210 8.71 -9.49 11.08
CA PHE A 210 9.39 -8.98 12.27
C PHE A 210 10.88 -8.78 12.05
N GLY A 211 11.51 -9.57 11.16
CA GLY A 211 12.89 -9.35 10.70
C GLY A 211 13.07 -8.00 10.02
N GLU A 212 12.23 -7.68 9.03
CA GLU A 212 12.25 -6.38 8.34
C GLU A 212 12.01 -5.22 9.30
N LEU A 213 11.10 -5.38 10.28
CA LEU A 213 10.87 -4.37 11.32
C LEU A 213 12.08 -4.18 12.23
N HIS A 214 12.73 -5.27 12.62
CA HIS A 214 13.94 -5.22 13.43
C HIS A 214 15.05 -4.45 12.71
N ASP A 215 15.30 -4.78 11.44
CA ASP A 215 16.34 -4.13 10.63
C ASP A 215 16.05 -2.62 10.44
N ALA A 216 14.79 -2.25 10.28
CA ALA A 216 14.38 -0.87 10.05
C ALA A 216 14.39 0.00 11.31
N THR A 217 14.09 -0.58 12.48
CA THR A 217 13.84 0.18 13.73
C THR A 217 14.88 -0.04 14.81
N GLY A 218 15.69 -1.11 14.70
CA GLY A 218 16.55 -1.59 15.78
C GLY A 218 15.79 -2.21 16.95
N TRP A 219 14.45 -2.37 16.86
CA TRP A 219 13.64 -2.93 17.94
C TRP A 219 13.76 -4.45 17.99
N MET A 220 13.58 -5.01 19.18
CA MET A 220 13.62 -6.45 19.44
C MET A 220 12.19 -6.94 19.64
N PHE A 221 11.84 -8.06 19.02
CA PHE A 221 10.47 -8.58 19.09
C PHE A 221 10.45 -9.96 19.75
N SER A 222 9.48 -10.16 20.65
CA SER A 222 9.10 -11.47 21.16
C SER A 222 7.59 -11.60 21.04
N VAL A 223 7.14 -12.63 20.32
CA VAL A 223 5.73 -12.87 20.03
C VAL A 223 5.37 -14.25 20.54
N LEU A 224 4.32 -14.34 21.34
CA LEU A 224 3.70 -15.60 21.76
C LEU A 224 2.44 -15.81 20.93
N LEU A 225 2.26 -17.01 20.43
CA LEU A 225 1.09 -17.41 19.65
C LEU A 225 0.62 -18.78 20.11
N GLY A 226 -0.70 -18.96 20.18
CA GLY A 226 -1.27 -20.23 20.59
C GLY A 226 -2.69 -20.41 20.09
N GLY A 227 -3.06 -21.66 19.86
CA GLY A 227 -4.38 -22.04 19.41
C GLY A 227 -4.48 -23.52 19.06
N PRO A 228 -5.66 -24.00 18.62
CA PRO A 228 -5.85 -25.36 18.15
C PRO A 228 -4.97 -25.64 16.92
N ASP A 229 -4.18 -26.72 16.97
CA ASP A 229 -3.36 -27.20 15.84
C ASP A 229 -4.14 -28.27 15.05
N PRO A 230 -4.55 -27.99 13.80
CA PRO A 230 -5.26 -28.96 12.97
C PRO A 230 -4.47 -30.25 12.73
N SER A 231 -3.14 -30.18 12.69
CA SER A 231 -2.30 -31.37 12.49
C SER A 231 -2.29 -32.31 13.69
N LYS A 232 -2.60 -31.80 14.88
CA LYS A 232 -2.74 -32.54 16.13
C LYS A 232 -4.20 -32.75 16.51
N GLY A 233 -5.10 -32.78 15.53
CA GLY A 233 -6.53 -33.00 15.75
C GLY A 233 -7.22 -31.89 16.54
N GLY A 234 -6.71 -30.66 16.47
CA GLY A 234 -7.25 -29.52 17.21
C GLY A 234 -6.74 -29.41 18.65
N ALA A 235 -5.74 -30.21 19.05
CA ALA A 235 -5.08 -30.01 20.34
C ALA A 235 -4.46 -28.61 20.42
N ILE A 236 -4.51 -28.00 21.60
CA ILE A 236 -3.91 -26.68 21.82
C ILE A 236 -2.40 -26.81 21.68
N ASP A 237 -1.82 -25.92 20.88
CA ASP A 237 -0.38 -25.75 20.76
C ASP A 237 -0.01 -24.29 21.01
N VAL A 238 1.19 -24.09 21.57
CA VAL A 238 1.77 -22.77 21.76
C VAL A 238 3.15 -22.72 21.15
N SER A 239 3.47 -21.56 20.58
CA SER A 239 4.76 -21.29 19.96
C SER A 239 5.22 -19.90 20.35
N SER A 240 6.53 -19.70 20.35
CA SER A 240 7.15 -18.41 20.54
C SER A 240 8.01 -18.06 19.33
N LEU A 241 8.09 -16.77 19.05
CA LEU A 241 8.89 -16.19 18.00
C LEU A 241 9.73 -15.06 18.56
N HIS A 242 11.04 -15.10 18.30
CA HIS A 242 11.97 -14.08 18.79
C HIS A 242 12.81 -13.54 17.63
N VAL A 243 12.78 -12.23 17.45
CA VAL A 243 13.60 -11.51 16.46
C VAL A 243 14.54 -10.55 17.18
N GLY A 244 15.81 -10.64 16.79
CA GLY A 244 16.94 -9.97 17.43
C GLY A 244 17.69 -10.88 18.41
N SER A 245 18.92 -10.48 18.74
CA SER A 245 19.78 -11.15 19.73
C SER A 245 20.56 -10.16 20.60
N THR A 246 20.98 -10.59 21.79
CA THR A 246 21.90 -9.81 22.62
C THR A 246 23.28 -9.71 21.97
N LYS A 247 24.20 -8.90 22.54
CA LYS A 247 25.60 -8.83 22.08
C LYS A 247 26.32 -10.19 22.06
N LEU A 248 25.86 -11.14 22.86
CA LEU A 248 26.38 -12.51 22.92
C LEU A 248 25.65 -13.47 21.98
N GLY A 249 24.72 -12.98 21.15
CA GLY A 249 23.92 -13.79 20.23
C GLY A 249 22.72 -14.50 20.87
N ASN A 250 22.45 -14.28 22.16
CA ASN A 250 21.33 -14.93 22.85
C ASN A 250 19.99 -14.31 22.43
N ARG A 251 19.01 -15.16 22.09
CA ARG A 251 17.61 -14.76 21.93
C ARG A 251 16.93 -14.66 23.29
N PHE A 252 15.74 -14.05 23.34
CA PHE A 252 15.03 -13.84 24.61
C PHE A 252 14.77 -15.12 25.40
N ASN A 253 14.32 -16.19 24.73
CA ASN A 253 14.10 -17.49 25.36
C ASN A 253 15.38 -18.14 25.93
N HIS A 254 16.56 -17.82 25.40
CA HIS A 254 17.83 -18.30 25.93
C HIS A 254 18.35 -17.40 27.06
N ALA A 255 18.13 -16.09 26.95
CA ALA A 255 18.56 -15.11 27.95
C ALA A 255 17.68 -15.13 29.21
N PHE A 256 16.42 -15.57 29.10
CA PHE A 256 15.48 -15.63 30.20
C PHE A 256 15.44 -17.03 30.82
N SER A 257 15.97 -17.17 32.05
CA SER A 257 16.00 -18.44 32.76
C SER A 257 14.60 -19.01 32.97
N LYS A 258 14.44 -20.32 32.72
CA LYS A 258 13.15 -21.02 32.85
C LYS A 258 12.03 -20.39 32.01
N PHE A 259 12.36 -19.90 30.82
CA PHE A 259 11.39 -19.32 29.89
C PHE A 259 10.17 -20.23 29.63
N ASN A 260 10.38 -21.54 29.50
CA ASN A 260 9.29 -22.47 29.29
C ASN A 260 8.33 -22.50 30.49
N ASP A 261 8.86 -22.63 31.71
CA ASP A 261 8.04 -22.75 32.92
C ASP A 261 7.35 -21.42 33.27
N ASN A 262 8.06 -20.30 33.10
CA ASN A 262 7.62 -19.00 33.57
C ASN A 262 6.83 -18.19 32.52
N VAL A 263 6.94 -18.54 31.24
CA VAL A 263 6.30 -17.80 30.14
C VAL A 263 5.43 -18.71 29.28
N MET A 264 5.99 -19.80 28.74
CA MET A 264 5.25 -20.66 27.80
C MET A 264 4.10 -21.40 28.49
N LEU A 265 4.32 -21.95 29.70
CA LEU A 265 3.31 -22.71 30.43
C LEU A 265 2.13 -21.82 30.87
N PRO A 266 2.31 -20.66 31.52
CA PRO A 266 1.21 -19.75 31.82
C PRO A 266 0.45 -19.29 30.57
N TYR A 267 1.17 -19.07 29.47
CA TYR A 267 0.53 -18.70 28.20
C TYR A 267 -0.29 -19.86 27.60
N TYR A 268 0.22 -21.09 27.66
CA TYR A 268 -0.53 -22.30 27.28
C TYR A 268 -1.79 -22.47 28.11
N GLU A 269 -1.70 -22.29 29.43
CA GLU A 269 -2.87 -22.33 30.31
C GLU A 269 -3.89 -21.26 29.91
N PHE A 270 -3.46 -20.02 29.69
CA PHE A 270 -4.32 -18.96 29.18
C PHE A 270 -5.03 -19.36 27.88
N VAL A 271 -4.29 -19.82 26.87
CA VAL A 271 -4.85 -20.23 25.57
C VAL A 271 -5.83 -21.40 25.75
N SER A 272 -5.49 -22.37 26.61
CA SER A 272 -6.35 -23.51 26.91
C SER A 272 -7.69 -23.09 27.51
N HIS A 273 -7.70 -22.07 28.38
CA HIS A 273 -8.94 -21.50 28.92
C HIS A 273 -9.76 -20.77 27.86
N VAL A 274 -9.11 -19.99 26.97
CA VAL A 274 -9.77 -19.28 25.88
C VAL A 274 -10.51 -20.25 24.94
N PHE A 275 -9.87 -21.37 24.58
CA PHE A 275 -10.45 -22.31 23.62
C PHE A 275 -11.34 -23.41 24.24
N ARG A 276 -11.28 -23.64 25.56
CA ARG A 276 -12.19 -24.56 26.27
C ARG A 276 -13.66 -24.13 26.23
N THR A 277 -13.94 -22.83 26.08
CA THR A 277 -15.30 -22.28 26.14
C THR A 277 -16.09 -22.47 24.84
N TYR A 278 -15.44 -22.94 23.76
CA TYR A 278 -16.13 -23.30 22.54
C TYR A 278 -16.51 -24.78 22.62
N PRO A 279 -17.81 -25.13 22.76
CA PRO A 279 -18.20 -26.53 22.67
C PRO A 279 -17.75 -27.01 21.29
N THR A 280 -16.94 -28.06 21.29
CA THR A 280 -16.49 -28.75 20.08
C THR A 280 -17.73 -29.26 19.37
N ILE A 281 -18.28 -28.46 18.44
CA ILE A 281 -19.38 -28.90 17.58
C ILE A 281 -18.77 -29.95 16.65
N PHE A 282 -18.93 -31.21 17.06
CA PHE A 282 -18.93 -32.43 16.26
C PHE A 282 -17.89 -32.55 15.13
N PHE A 283 -16.76 -33.17 15.44
CA PHE A 283 -16.20 -34.22 14.59
C PHE A 283 -16.14 -35.51 15.40
N SER A 284 -17.27 -36.24 15.44
CA SER A 284 -17.27 -37.60 15.96
C SER A 284 -16.58 -38.50 14.93
N SER A 285 -15.35 -38.91 15.21
CA SER A 285 -14.74 -40.22 14.87
C SER A 285 -13.22 -40.11 14.86
N ILE A 286 -12.57 -40.22 16.01
CA ILE A 286 -11.16 -40.64 16.05
C ILE A 286 -11.01 -41.68 17.17
N SER A 287 -10.74 -42.91 16.74
CA SER A 287 -10.39 -44.05 17.57
C SER A 287 -9.09 -43.78 18.34
N LEU A 288 -9.13 -44.01 19.64
CA LEU A 288 -7.96 -43.95 20.52
C LEU A 288 -7.11 -45.21 20.28
N ILE A 289 -5.90 -45.05 19.74
CA ILE A 289 -4.87 -46.09 19.75
C ILE A 289 -3.83 -45.68 20.79
N ILE A 290 -3.76 -46.45 21.88
CA ILE A 290 -2.71 -46.35 22.90
C ILE A 290 -1.64 -47.38 22.52
N TYR A 291 -0.42 -46.94 22.27
CA TYR A 291 0.76 -47.80 22.31
C TYR A 291 1.47 -47.61 23.65
N SER A 292 1.79 -48.74 24.28
CA SER A 292 2.61 -48.88 25.49
C SER A 292 4.09 -48.75 25.18
#